data_AF-X1CB05-F1
#
_entry.id   AF-X1CB05-F1
#
_cell.length_a   1.000
_cell.length_b   1.000
_cell.length_c   1.000
_cell.angle_alpha   90.00
_cell.angle_beta   90.00
_cell.angle_gamma   90.00
#
_symmetry.space_group_name_H-M   'P 1'
#
loop_
_entity.id
_entity.type
_entity.pdbx_description
1 polymer ?
#
loop_
_entity_poly.entity_id
_entity_poly.type
_entity_poly.pdbx_seq_one_letter_code
_entity_poly.pdbx_strand_id
1 'polypeptide(L)'
;VAIPGGEPLLQVEFLKVLCMRLKKTGKRIYLDTNGTLPDALGQVIEYVDTMALDFKIPSATGERPLWREHEECLRIASAKEVFVKIVIDENFAVHELTSCCNIIEKIDKNIPLVIQPSFGHPIPNLLEIQKTALSLLNDVRILPQVHKYLKLP
;
A
#
# COMPACT_ATOMS: atom_id res chain seq x y z
N VAL A 1 -15.86 5.91 -3.03
CA VAL A 1 -15.85 4.63 -3.79
C VAL A 1 -14.48 4.04 -3.62
N ALA A 2 -14.39 2.85 -3.05
CA ALA A 2 -13.16 2.09 -3.05
C ALA A 2 -13.06 1.33 -4.37
N ILE A 3 -11.90 1.41 -5.01
CA ILE A 3 -11.57 0.65 -6.21
C ILE A 3 -10.50 -0.37 -5.79
N PRO A 4 -10.92 -1.53 -5.25
CA PRO A 4 -10.05 -2.68 -5.02
C PRO A 4 -9.90 -3.49 -6.32
N GLY A 5 -9.18 -4.61 -6.26
CA GLY A 5 -9.18 -5.61 -7.34
C GLY A 5 -7.87 -6.38 -7.40
N GLY A 6 -7.57 -6.95 -8.58
CA GLY A 6 -6.21 -7.39 -8.94
C GLY A 6 -5.27 -6.19 -8.96
N GLU A 7 -4.66 -5.87 -10.10
CA GLU A 7 -3.96 -4.59 -10.23
C GLU A 7 -4.82 -3.62 -11.07
N PRO A 8 -5.52 -2.63 -10.46
CA PRO A 8 -6.41 -1.72 -11.20
C PRO A 8 -5.67 -0.86 -12.23
N LEU A 9 -4.38 -0.57 -12.02
CA LEU A 9 -3.57 0.22 -12.96
C LEU A 9 -3.25 -0.55 -14.26
N LEU A 10 -3.43 -1.87 -14.32
CA LEU A 10 -3.36 -2.62 -15.58
C LEU A 10 -4.45 -2.21 -16.58
N GLN A 11 -5.55 -1.63 -16.10
CA GLN A 11 -6.66 -1.16 -16.92
C GLN A 11 -6.77 0.36 -16.87
N VAL A 12 -5.64 1.06 -17.00
CA VAL A 12 -5.52 2.52 -16.77
C VAL A 12 -6.54 3.36 -17.54
N GLU A 13 -6.83 3.03 -18.80
CA GLU A 13 -7.79 3.79 -19.62
C GLU A 13 -9.22 3.69 -19.07
N PHE A 14 -9.64 2.48 -18.70
CA PHE A 14 -10.93 2.26 -18.06
C PHE A 14 -10.99 2.95 -16.70
N LEU A 15 -9.94 2.80 -15.89
CA LEU A 15 -9.84 3.39 -14.57
C LEU A 15 -9.94 4.92 -14.65
N LYS A 16 -9.25 5.56 -15.59
CA LYS A 16 -9.28 7.00 -15.81
C LYS A 16 -10.71 7.47 -16.13
N VAL A 17 -11.39 6.82 -17.07
CA VAL A 17 -12.77 7.15 -17.44
C VAL A 17 -13.73 6.96 -16.27
N LEU A 18 -13.57 5.87 -15.52
CA LEU A 18 -14.36 5.60 -14.32
C LEU A 18 -14.17 6.70 -13.27
N CYS A 19 -12.92 7.03 -12.94
CA CYS A 19 -12.60 8.04 -11.94
C CYS A 19 -13.13 9.42 -12.34
N MET A 20 -12.96 9.83 -13.60
CA MET A 20 -13.54 11.08 -14.11
C MET A 20 -15.06 11.14 -13.93
N ARG A 21 -15.78 10.05 -14.25
CA ARG A 21 -17.23 9.99 -14.09
C ARG A 21 -17.66 10.01 -12.62
N LEU A 22 -16.95 9.28 -11.76
CA LEU A 22 -17.22 9.25 -10.32
C LEU A 22 -17.01 10.63 -9.66
N LYS A 23 -15.98 11.37 -10.06
CA LYS A 23 -15.73 12.73 -9.55
C LYS A 23 -16.88 13.69 -9.90
N LYS A 24 -17.49 13.57 -11.08
CA LYS A 24 -18.69 14.34 -11.46
C LYS A 24 -19.90 14.09 -10.55
N THR A 25 -19.92 12.97 -9.84
CA THR A 25 -20.97 12.64 -8.85
C THR A 25 -20.65 13.13 -7.43
N GLY A 26 -19.55 13.87 -7.24
CA GLY A 26 -19.12 14.38 -5.93
C GLY A 26 -18.56 13.32 -4.97
N LYS A 27 -18.28 12.10 -5.46
CA LYS A 27 -17.75 11.02 -4.63
C LYS A 27 -16.23 11.12 -4.48
N ARG A 28 -15.73 10.87 -3.26
CA ARG A 28 -14.29 10.63 -3.03
C ARG A 28 -13.88 9.26 -3.55
N ILE A 29 -12.69 9.15 -4.12
CA ILE A 29 -12.14 7.94 -4.71
C ILE A 29 -10.97 7.45 -3.86
N TYR A 30 -11.07 6.18 -3.46
CA TYR A 30 -10.02 5.44 -2.79
C TYR A 30 -9.48 4.37 -3.74
N LEU A 31 -8.16 4.34 -3.97
CA LEU A 31 -7.50 3.37 -4.84
C LEU A 31 -6.59 2.45 -3.99
N ASP A 32 -6.78 1.13 -4.13
CA ASP A 32 -5.88 0.11 -3.56
C ASP A 32 -5.13 -0.56 -4.72
N THR A 33 -3.81 -0.43 -4.74
CA THR A 33 -2.93 -0.90 -5.84
C THR A 33 -1.66 -1.50 -5.25
N ASN A 34 -1.01 -2.40 -5.97
CA ASN A 34 0.29 -2.95 -5.60
C ASN A 34 1.44 -1.94 -5.71
N GLY A 35 1.19 -0.75 -6.29
CA GLY A 35 2.19 0.32 -6.35
C GLY A 35 3.40 0.00 -7.24
N THR A 36 3.20 -0.75 -8.33
CA THR A 36 4.27 -1.19 -9.24
C THR A 36 4.23 -0.55 -10.63
N LEU A 37 3.21 0.27 -10.93
CA LEU A 37 2.97 0.83 -12.26
C LEU A 37 2.96 2.37 -12.22
N PRO A 38 4.13 3.03 -12.06
CA PRO A 38 4.21 4.49 -11.87
C PRO A 38 3.66 5.28 -13.06
N ASP A 39 3.93 4.84 -14.29
CA ASP A 39 3.43 5.51 -15.50
C ASP A 39 1.90 5.46 -15.60
N ALA A 40 1.29 4.34 -15.22
CA ALA A 40 -0.16 4.20 -15.19
C ALA A 40 -0.77 5.02 -14.05
N LEU A 41 -0.14 5.02 -12.87
CA LEU A 41 -0.56 5.81 -11.72
C LEU A 41 -0.57 7.32 -12.05
N GLY A 42 0.46 7.81 -12.73
CA GLY A 42 0.57 9.21 -13.15
C GLY A 42 -0.58 9.68 -14.04
N GLN A 43 -1.22 8.78 -14.79
CA GLN A 43 -2.36 9.12 -15.66
C GLN A 43 -3.69 9.28 -14.92
N VAL A 44 -3.79 8.76 -13.69
CA VAL A 44 -5.03 8.74 -12.91
C VAL A 44 -4.94 9.53 -11.60
N ILE A 45 -3.73 9.88 -11.16
CA ILE A 45 -3.46 10.49 -9.85
C ILE A 45 -4.33 11.71 -9.56
N GLU A 46 -4.61 12.55 -10.58
CA GLU A 46 -5.41 13.77 -10.41
C GLU A 46 -6.85 13.49 -9.95
N TYR A 47 -7.39 12.31 -10.26
CA TYR A 47 -8.77 11.93 -9.95
C TYR A 47 -8.90 11.15 -8.64
N VAL A 48 -7.80 10.68 -8.05
CA VAL A 48 -7.81 9.89 -6.82
C VAL A 48 -7.68 10.81 -5.60
N ASP A 49 -8.42 10.51 -4.54
CA ASP A 49 -8.41 11.30 -3.30
C ASP A 49 -7.53 10.66 -2.21
N THR A 50 -7.61 9.33 -2.07
CA THR A 50 -6.85 8.57 -1.08
C THR A 50 -6.30 7.29 -1.71
N MET A 51 -5.08 6.87 -1.33
CA MET A 51 -4.44 5.65 -1.83
C MET A 51 -3.90 4.77 -0.72
N ALA A 52 -4.03 3.46 -0.94
CA ALA A 52 -3.19 2.44 -0.32
C ALA A 52 -2.22 1.91 -1.37
N LEU A 53 -0.93 2.02 -1.10
CA LEU A 53 0.10 1.32 -1.88
C LEU A 53 0.49 0.05 -1.14
N ASP A 54 0.12 -1.10 -1.70
CA ASP A 54 0.46 -2.41 -1.15
C ASP A 54 1.84 -2.85 -1.62
N PHE A 55 2.86 -2.46 -0.84
CA PHE A 55 4.24 -2.83 -1.11
C PHE A 55 4.39 -4.35 -0.97
N LYS A 56 4.48 -5.04 -2.10
CA LYS A 56 4.75 -6.48 -2.18
C LYS A 56 6.11 -6.81 -1.57
N ILE A 57 6.07 -7.56 -0.48
CA ILE A 57 7.25 -8.04 0.23
C ILE A 57 7.73 -9.35 -0.41
N PRO A 58 8.98 -9.45 -0.89
CA PRO A 58 9.48 -10.64 -1.57
C PRO A 58 9.36 -11.92 -0.73
N SER A 59 9.77 -11.88 0.55
CA SER A 59 9.67 -13.06 1.42
C SER A 59 8.24 -13.59 1.63
N ALA A 60 7.24 -12.71 1.60
CA ALA A 60 5.83 -13.08 1.79
C ALA A 60 5.10 -13.43 0.46
N THR A 61 5.62 -12.97 -0.68
CA THR A 61 4.95 -13.13 -1.99
C THR A 61 5.63 -14.14 -2.90
N GLY A 62 6.92 -14.42 -2.67
CA GLY A 62 7.77 -15.17 -3.60
C GLY A 62 8.11 -14.40 -4.89
N GLU A 63 7.75 -13.12 -4.98
CA GLU A 63 8.03 -12.27 -6.13
C GLU A 63 9.41 -11.59 -6.01
N ARG A 64 9.92 -11.05 -7.12
CA ARG A 64 11.14 -10.24 -7.10
C ARG A 64 10.90 -8.92 -6.35
N PRO A 65 11.93 -8.33 -5.72
CA PRO A 65 11.81 -6.98 -5.18
C PRO A 65 11.49 -5.95 -6.26
N LEU A 66 10.51 -5.09 -5.97
CA LEU A 66 10.05 -3.99 -6.84
C LEU A 66 10.24 -2.61 -6.15
N TRP A 67 11.29 -2.50 -5.32
CA TRP A 67 11.55 -1.33 -4.49
C TRP A 67 11.63 -0.02 -5.27
N ARG A 68 12.17 -0.06 -6.49
CA ARG A 68 12.29 1.13 -7.35
C ARG A 68 10.91 1.57 -7.83
N GLU A 69 10.12 0.65 -8.36
CA GLU A 69 8.76 0.89 -8.84
C GLU A 69 7.86 1.40 -7.72
N HIS A 70 8.02 0.84 -6.52
CA HIS A 70 7.34 1.27 -5.29
C HIS A 70 7.73 2.70 -4.88
N GLU A 71 9.03 3.03 -4.89
CA GLU A 71 9.49 4.39 -4.60
C GLU A 71 8.93 5.40 -5.62
N GLU A 72 8.94 5.05 -6.91
CA GLU A 72 8.39 5.89 -7.97
C GLU A 72 6.88 6.09 -7.81
N CYS A 73 6.12 5.04 -7.51
CA CYS A 73 4.70 5.15 -7.22
C CYS A 73 4.42 5.99 -5.97
N LEU A 74 5.16 5.78 -4.87
CA LEU A 74 4.97 6.54 -3.65
C LEU A 74 5.26 8.03 -3.84
N ARG A 75 6.26 8.36 -4.66
CA ARG A 75 6.59 9.76 -5.01
C ARG A 75 5.47 10.45 -5.79
N ILE A 76 4.79 9.73 -6.68
CA ILE A 76 3.61 10.24 -7.40
C ILE A 76 2.44 10.36 -6.44
N ALA A 77 2.25 9.34 -5.60
CA ALA A 77 1.13 9.22 -4.69
C ALA A 77 1.14 10.24 -3.54
N SER A 78 2.32 10.70 -3.11
CA SER A 78 2.48 11.67 -2.02
C SER A 78 1.88 13.05 -2.31
N ALA A 79 1.48 13.33 -3.55
CA ALA A 79 0.67 14.51 -3.89
C ALA A 79 -0.79 14.43 -3.38
N LYS A 80 -1.21 13.30 -2.80
CA LYS A 80 -2.56 13.01 -2.29
C LYS A 80 -2.47 12.39 -0.89
N GLU A 81 -3.62 12.09 -0.28
CA GLU A 81 -3.63 11.26 0.92
C GLU A 81 -3.16 9.84 0.57
N VAL A 82 -2.04 9.40 1.13
CA VAL A 82 -1.47 8.08 0.87
C VAL A 82 -1.00 7.42 2.16
N PHE A 83 -1.13 6.10 2.21
CA PHE A 83 -0.40 5.27 3.15
C PHE A 83 0.18 4.06 2.42
N VAL A 84 1.26 3.52 2.97
CA VAL A 84 1.85 2.27 2.52
C VAL A 84 1.29 1.13 3.36
N LYS A 85 0.96 0.03 2.71
CA LYS A 85 0.53 -1.22 3.35
C LYS A 85 1.56 -2.28 2.97
N ILE A 86 1.93 -3.12 3.92
CA ILE A 86 2.69 -4.35 3.66
C ILE A 86 1.92 -5.53 4.22
N VAL A 87 1.81 -6.60 3.42
CA VAL A 87 1.31 -7.88 3.91
C VAL A 87 2.50 -8.75 4.29
N ILE A 88 2.47 -9.29 5.50
CA ILE A 88 3.54 -10.13 6.04
C ILE A 88 2.97 -11.47 6.51
N ASP A 89 3.77 -12.52 6.48
CA ASP A 89 3.46 -13.87 6.94
C ASP A 89 4.60 -14.42 7.83
N GLU A 90 4.59 -15.71 8.15
CA GLU A 90 5.64 -16.38 8.93
C GLU A 90 7.01 -16.39 8.25
N ASN A 91 7.09 -16.14 6.93
CA ASN A 91 8.34 -16.11 6.17
C ASN A 91 8.96 -14.72 6.14
N PHE A 92 8.29 -13.71 6.72
CA PHE A 92 8.69 -12.32 6.64
C PHE A 92 10.13 -12.08 7.06
N ALA A 93 10.93 -11.53 6.15
CA ALA A 93 12.32 -11.19 6.42
C ALA A 93 12.45 -9.74 6.92
N VAL A 94 12.89 -9.56 8.16
CA VAL A 94 12.95 -8.25 8.83
C VAL A 94 13.77 -7.19 8.06
N HIS A 95 14.77 -7.59 7.29
CA HIS A 95 15.56 -6.63 6.48
C HIS A 95 14.73 -5.92 5.40
N GLU A 96 13.64 -6.53 4.93
CA GLU A 96 12.72 -5.94 3.95
C GLU A 96 11.84 -4.85 4.60
N LEU A 97 11.61 -4.93 5.91
CA LEU A 97 10.99 -3.85 6.68
C LEU A 97 11.81 -2.56 6.54
N THR A 98 13.13 -2.68 6.71
CA THR A 98 14.06 -1.55 6.60
C THR A 98 14.04 -0.96 5.20
N SER A 99 14.02 -1.79 4.15
CA SER A 99 13.87 -1.32 2.77
C SER A 99 12.58 -0.51 2.57
N CYS A 100 11.45 -1.01 3.06
CA CYS A 100 10.17 -0.31 2.99
C CYS A 100 10.21 1.02 3.77
N CYS A 101 10.70 1.00 5.01
CA CYS A 101 10.78 2.20 5.85
C CYS A 101 11.69 3.27 5.25
N ASN A 102 12.84 2.88 4.69
CA ASN A 102 13.77 3.82 4.05
C ASN A 102 13.15 4.52 2.83
N ILE A 103 12.34 3.80 2.05
CA ILE A 103 11.61 4.38 0.91
C ILE A 103 10.60 5.43 1.40
N ILE A 104 9.84 5.09 2.45
CA ILE A 104 8.86 6.00 3.04
C ILE A 104 9.55 7.23 3.63
N GLU A 105 10.58 7.02 4.46
CA GLU A 105 11.38 8.08 5.09
C GLU A 105 11.97 9.06 4.06
N LYS A 106 12.48 8.54 2.94
CA LYS A 106 13.04 9.36 1.85
C LYS A 106 12.02 10.30 1.22
N ILE A 107 10.73 9.95 1.27
CA ILE A 107 9.64 10.73 0.70
C ILE A 107 9.01 11.62 1.77
N ASP A 108 8.47 11.03 2.83
CA ASP A 108 7.96 11.72 4.02
C ASP A 108 7.73 10.71 5.16
N LYS A 109 8.41 10.93 6.30
CA LYS A 109 8.28 10.11 7.52
C LYS A 109 6.86 10.09 8.13
N ASN A 110 6.01 11.02 7.73
CA ASN A 110 4.63 11.12 8.19
C ASN A 110 3.66 10.29 7.34
N ILE A 111 4.10 9.72 6.22
CA ILE A 111 3.28 8.77 5.45
C ILE A 111 3.08 7.52 6.31
N PRO A 112 1.84 7.12 6.63
CA PRO A 112 1.62 5.98 7.50
C PRO A 112 2.05 4.67 6.85
N LEU A 113 2.64 3.79 7.66
CA LEU A 113 2.86 2.39 7.33
C LEU A 113 1.83 1.51 8.05
N VAL A 114 1.06 0.74 7.29
CA VAL A 114 0.15 -0.28 7.80
C VAL A 114 0.77 -1.66 7.59
N ILE A 115 1.11 -2.31 8.70
CA ILE A 115 1.58 -3.70 8.73
C ILE A 115 0.36 -4.60 8.86
N GLN A 116 0.08 -5.37 7.82
CA GLN A 116 -1.07 -6.25 7.75
C GLN A 116 -0.63 -7.71 7.87
N PRO A 117 -0.85 -8.37 9.02
CA PRO A 117 -0.58 -9.79 9.14
C PRO A 117 -1.51 -10.61 8.24
N SER A 118 -0.96 -11.60 7.53
CA SER A 118 -1.72 -12.56 6.74
C SER A 118 -2.64 -13.39 7.64
N PHE A 119 -3.88 -13.60 7.19
CA PHE A 119 -4.88 -14.31 7.99
C PHE A 119 -4.56 -15.80 8.10
N GLY A 120 -4.59 -16.32 9.33
CA GLY A 120 -4.31 -17.74 9.62
C GLY A 120 -2.83 -18.06 9.79
N HIS A 121 -1.94 -17.06 9.66
CA HIS A 121 -0.50 -17.22 9.76
C HIS A 121 0.00 -16.60 11.08
N PRO A 122 0.68 -17.37 11.96
CA PRO A 122 1.23 -16.83 13.19
C PRO A 122 2.47 -16.00 12.86
N ILE A 123 2.43 -14.71 13.21
CA ILE A 123 3.56 -13.80 13.01
C ILE A 123 4.18 -13.51 14.37
N PRO A 124 5.25 -14.23 14.76
CA PRO A 124 5.92 -13.95 16.02
C PRO A 124 6.49 -12.52 16.00
N ASN A 125 6.59 -11.91 17.18
CA ASN A 125 7.25 -10.62 17.36
C ASN A 125 6.63 -9.43 16.58
N LEU A 126 5.33 -9.50 16.23
CA LEU A 126 4.65 -8.43 15.48
C LEU A 126 4.78 -7.03 16.15
N LEU A 127 4.77 -6.97 17.48
CA LEU A 127 5.00 -5.73 18.22
C LEU A 127 6.45 -5.22 18.11
N GLU A 128 7.43 -6.11 18.07
CA GLU A 128 8.83 -5.71 17.86
C GLU A 128 9.05 -5.23 16.42
N ILE A 129 8.45 -5.90 15.44
CA ILE A 129 8.42 -5.45 14.03
C ILE A 129 7.87 -4.01 13.96
N GLN A 130 6.73 -3.75 14.62
CA GLN A 130 6.16 -2.39 14.66
C GLN A 130 7.11 -1.39 15.34
N LYS A 131 7.71 -1.75 16.48
CA LYS A 131 8.68 -0.87 17.17
C LYS A 131 9.89 -0.54 16.31
N THR A 132 10.41 -1.51 15.55
CA THR A 132 11.51 -1.28 14.60
C THR A 132 11.11 -0.32 13.50
N ALA A 133 9.88 -0.40 12.97
CA ALA A 133 9.41 0.57 11.98
C ALA A 133 9.18 1.97 12.60
N LEU A 134 8.67 2.04 13.84
CA LEU A 134 8.46 3.30 14.57
C LEU A 134 9.76 4.02 14.94
N SER A 135 10.91 3.36 14.92
CA SER A 135 12.19 4.06 15.09
C SER A 135 12.62 4.82 13.83
N LEU A 136 11.98 4.58 12.69
CA LEU A 136 12.25 5.20 11.39
C LEU A 136 11.11 6.13 10.93
N LEU A 137 9.86 5.77 11.24
CA LEU A 137 8.63 6.43 10.79
C LEU A 137 7.78 6.94 11.95
N ASN A 138 6.97 7.98 11.70
CA ASN A 138 6.17 8.61 12.75
C ASN A 138 4.80 7.94 13.00
N ASP A 139 4.27 7.20 12.02
CA ASP A 139 2.96 6.53 12.12
C ASP A 139 3.06 5.11 11.53
N VAL A 140 3.09 4.12 12.42
CA VAL A 140 3.09 2.70 12.05
C VAL A 140 1.97 1.98 12.80
N ARG A 141 1.11 1.32 12.05
CA ARG A 141 -0.09 0.64 12.59
C ARG A 141 -0.07 -0.82 12.23
N ILE A 142 -0.60 -1.66 13.12
CA ILE A 142 -0.88 -3.07 12.82
C ILE A 142 -2.39 -3.18 12.60
N LEU A 143 -2.81 -3.57 11.39
CA LEU A 143 -4.22 -3.79 11.07
C LEU A 143 -4.39 -5.18 10.44
N PRO A 144 -5.08 -6.13 11.08
CA PRO A 144 -5.36 -7.42 10.46
C PRO A 144 -6.43 -7.31 9.37
N GLN A 145 -6.63 -8.39 8.59
CA GLN A 145 -7.74 -8.52 7.64
C GLN A 145 -9.08 -8.68 8.36
N VAL A 146 -9.62 -7.58 8.91
CA VAL A 146 -10.80 -7.57 9.79
C VAL A 146 -12.01 -8.29 9.17
N HIS A 147 -12.24 -8.13 7.87
CA HIS A 147 -13.35 -8.80 7.16
C HIS A 147 -13.29 -10.33 7.28
N LYS A 148 -12.10 -10.94 7.28
CA LYS A 148 -11.94 -12.39 7.48
C LYS A 148 -12.29 -12.84 8.90
N TYR A 149 -11.95 -12.03 9.91
CA TYR A 149 -12.33 -12.29 11.30
C TYR A 149 -13.84 -12.14 11.52
N LEU A 150 -14.46 -11.14 10.87
CA LEU A 150 -15.89 -10.87 10.96
C LEU A 150 -16.75 -11.73 10.01
N LYS A 151 -16.12 -12.53 9.14
CA LYS A 151 -16.80 -13.33 8.10
C LYS A 151 -17.67 -12.48 7.18
N LEU A 152 -17.16 -11.32 6.78
CA LEU A 152 -17.78 -10.41 5.84
C LEU A 152 -17.04 -10.44 4.49
N PRO A 153 -17.75 -10.23 3.38
CA PRO A 153 -17.12 -10.02 2.06
C PRO A 153 -16.26 -8.76 2.04
#